data_AF-A0A9N9L4C1-F1
#
_entry.id   AF-A0A9N9L4C1-F1
#
_cell.length_a   1.000
_cell.length_b   1.000
_cell.length_c   1.000
_cell.angle_alpha   90.00
_cell.angle_beta   90.00
_cell.angle_gamma   90.00
#
_symmetry.space_group_name_H-M   'P 1'
#
loop_
_entity.id
_entity.type
_entity.pdbx_description
1 polymer ?
#
loop_
_entity_poly.entity_id
_entity_poly.type
_entity_poly.pdbx_seq_one_letter_code
_entity_poly.pdbx_strand_id
1 'polypeptide(L)'
;MADENDPRLRNESFPLTGNDLLTKFCEDAAKTGQKLTLLLISSLEDIYNFLISNKLLIKKLISNLEVLPEANNNRYDIEAATNFYALIVVAVAATIEPEIFAELAKTGNENIQKAQDLSFYRNAFHEDPAKRFRLDRDREYFLRTRTNWFDNHSDTDPRPKGVEISAFTKVVVYNALAAIGVSGEDSLKALNVLNIQPDSIASDSEQVRALKRRHKVVGYEIKRIVDGKEVLESEVPGINVEQMVNSLKAFLKGSLISAPLLGSKETDGSPGAPERPRIR
;
A
#
# COMPACT_ATOMS: atom_id res chain seq x y z
N MET A 1 -34.40 -8.17 10.93
CA MET A 1 -34.23 -7.78 12.35
C MET A 1 -33.17 -8.69 12.91
N ALA A 2 -32.04 -8.15 13.37
CA ALA A 2 -30.98 -8.96 13.97
C ALA A 2 -31.47 -9.46 15.34
N ASP A 3 -31.18 -10.72 15.66
CA ASP A 3 -31.57 -11.36 16.92
C ASP A 3 -30.84 -10.70 18.10
N GLU A 4 -31.58 -10.04 18.98
CA GLU A 4 -31.07 -9.40 20.21
C GLU A 4 -30.50 -10.42 21.23
N ASN A 5 -30.60 -11.73 20.94
CA ASN A 5 -29.96 -12.79 21.71
C ASN A 5 -28.65 -13.30 21.09
N ASP A 6 -28.10 -12.65 20.06
CA ASP A 6 -26.80 -13.05 19.52
C ASP A 6 -25.69 -12.88 20.60
N PRO A 7 -25.05 -13.96 21.06
CA PRO A 7 -24.03 -13.89 22.10
C PRO A 7 -22.79 -13.09 21.66
N ARG A 8 -22.63 -12.80 20.36
CA ARG A 8 -21.61 -11.87 19.86
C ARG A 8 -21.88 -10.41 20.23
N LEU A 9 -23.13 -10.07 20.54
CA LEU A 9 -23.58 -8.71 20.89
C LEU A 9 -23.65 -8.46 22.41
N ARG A 10 -23.48 -9.49 23.25
CA ARG A 10 -23.75 -9.44 24.70
C ARG A 10 -22.53 -9.39 25.63
N ASN A 11 -21.31 -9.33 25.12
CA ASN A 11 -20.15 -9.12 25.98
C ASN A 11 -19.91 -7.63 26.21
N GLU A 12 -20.52 -7.09 27.26
CA GLU A 12 -20.19 -5.80 27.90
C GLU A 12 -18.81 -5.85 28.61
N SER A 13 -17.82 -6.53 28.04
CA SER A 13 -16.43 -6.34 28.43
C SER A 13 -15.95 -5.02 27.84
N PHE A 14 -15.27 -4.19 28.64
CA PHE A 14 -14.56 -2.98 28.22
C PHE A 14 -14.05 -3.07 26.77
N PRO A 15 -14.13 -2.00 25.97
CA PRO A 15 -13.70 -2.05 24.59
C PRO A 15 -12.27 -2.59 24.55
N LEU A 16 -12.11 -3.81 24.01
CA LEU A 16 -10.81 -4.45 23.88
C LEU A 16 -9.87 -3.45 23.22
N THR A 17 -8.73 -3.19 23.85
CA THR A 17 -7.70 -2.39 23.19
C THR A 17 -7.18 -3.18 21.97
N GLY A 18 -6.55 -2.49 21.01
CA GLY A 18 -5.93 -3.18 19.88
C GLY A 18 -4.94 -4.28 20.32
N ASN A 19 -4.25 -4.05 21.44
CA ASN A 19 -3.32 -5.00 22.03
C ASN A 19 -4.03 -6.21 22.67
N ASP A 20 -5.19 -6.02 23.30
CA ASP A 20 -5.97 -7.14 23.86
C ASP A 20 -6.46 -8.06 22.74
N LEU A 21 -6.94 -7.48 21.64
CA LEU A 21 -7.39 -8.24 20.48
C LEU A 21 -6.23 -9.00 19.82
N LEU A 22 -5.07 -8.35 19.67
CA LEU A 22 -3.87 -8.99 19.11
C LEU A 22 -3.34 -10.12 20.02
N THR A 23 -3.38 -9.93 21.35
CA THR A 23 -3.05 -10.98 22.33
C THR A 23 -3.94 -12.19 22.11
N LYS A 24 -5.26 -11.97 22.04
CA LYS A 24 -6.24 -13.04 21.80
C LYS A 24 -5.98 -13.79 20.50
N PHE A 25 -5.70 -13.09 19.40
CA PHE A 25 -5.35 -13.73 18.13
C PHE A 25 -4.09 -14.60 18.24
N CYS A 26 -3.05 -14.11 18.92
CA CYS A 26 -1.83 -14.88 19.14
C CYS A 26 -2.09 -16.13 19.99
N GLU A 27 -2.86 -16.01 21.08
CA GLU A 27 -3.23 -17.15 21.92
C GLU A 27 -4.05 -18.19 21.17
N ASP A 28 -5.03 -17.76 20.39
CA ASP A 28 -5.88 -18.65 19.60
C ASP A 28 -5.06 -19.36 18.51
N ALA A 29 -4.18 -18.64 17.81
CA ALA A 29 -3.25 -19.24 16.86
C ALA A 29 -2.32 -20.27 17.52
N ALA A 30 -1.82 -19.98 18.72
CA ALA A 30 -1.00 -20.93 19.49
C ALA A 30 -1.77 -22.19 19.87
N LYS A 31 -3.04 -22.06 20.28
CA LYS A 31 -3.91 -23.21 20.63
C LYS A 31 -4.22 -24.08 19.42
N THR A 32 -4.45 -23.48 18.25
CA THR A 32 -4.80 -24.20 17.02
C THR A 32 -3.58 -24.63 16.20
N GLY A 33 -2.37 -24.33 16.66
CA GLY A 33 -1.12 -24.60 15.92
C GLY A 33 -1.00 -23.81 14.61
N GLN A 34 -1.73 -22.70 14.48
CA GLN A 34 -1.66 -21.81 13.33
C GLN A 34 -0.53 -20.78 13.49
N LYS A 35 -0.06 -20.24 12.37
CA LYS A 35 0.88 -19.12 12.34
C LYS A 35 0.16 -17.84 11.93
N LEU A 36 0.63 -16.71 12.45
CA LEU A 36 0.12 -15.40 12.09
C LEU A 36 1.13 -14.66 11.21
N THR A 37 0.61 -13.99 10.19
CA THR A 37 1.36 -13.03 9.38
C THR A 37 0.82 -11.63 9.70
N LEU A 38 1.70 -10.73 10.14
CA LEU A 38 1.35 -9.35 10.42
C LEU A 38 1.80 -8.45 9.27
N LEU A 39 0.86 -7.71 8.69
CA LEU A 39 1.14 -6.69 7.68
C LEU A 39 1.25 -5.32 8.37
N LEU A 40 2.43 -4.74 8.35
CA LEU A 40 2.73 -3.49 9.05
C LEU A 40 2.93 -2.36 8.05
N ILE A 41 1.86 -1.60 7.82
CA ILE A 41 1.79 -0.56 6.76
C ILE A 41 1.75 0.87 7.33
N SER A 42 1.98 1.03 8.64
CA SER A 42 1.97 2.31 9.36
C SER A 42 3.17 2.39 10.32
N SER A 43 3.13 3.34 11.27
CA SER A 43 4.05 3.41 12.41
C SER A 43 4.17 2.06 13.12
N LEU A 44 5.36 1.78 13.66
CA LEU A 44 5.69 0.52 14.34
C LEU A 44 5.48 0.60 15.87
N GLU A 45 5.08 1.75 16.39
CA GLU A 45 4.95 2.02 17.83
C GLU A 45 4.04 0.99 18.55
N ASP A 46 2.79 0.83 18.09
CA ASP A 46 1.82 -0.07 18.74
C ASP A 46 2.31 -1.52 18.77
N ILE A 47 2.81 -1.99 17.62
CA ILE A 47 3.27 -3.38 17.52
C ILE A 47 4.56 -3.59 18.31
N TYR A 48 5.45 -2.60 18.36
CA TYR A 48 6.65 -2.66 19.20
C TYR A 48 6.31 -2.78 20.68
N ASN A 49 5.41 -1.93 21.17
CA ASN A 49 4.93 -1.98 22.54
C ASN A 49 4.25 -3.33 22.85
N PHE A 50 3.44 -3.84 21.92
CA PHE A 50 2.84 -5.16 22.03
C PHE A 50 3.90 -6.27 22.13
N LEU A 51 4.94 -6.23 21.29
CA LEU A 51 5.97 -7.27 21.29
C LEU A 51 6.78 -7.28 22.59
N ILE A 52 7.10 -6.11 23.14
CA ILE A 52 7.83 -6.01 24.41
C ILE A 52 7.04 -6.65 25.55
N SER A 53 5.73 -6.39 25.60
CA SER A 53 4.86 -6.94 26.64
C SER A 53 4.58 -8.44 26.49
N ASN A 54 4.76 -9.00 25.29
CA ASN A 54 4.33 -10.38 24.97
C ASN A 54 5.45 -11.29 24.42
N LYS A 55 6.73 -10.98 24.64
CA LYS A 55 7.91 -11.63 24.01
C LYS A 55 7.83 -13.17 23.90
N LEU A 56 7.36 -13.87 24.94
CA LEU A 56 7.28 -15.33 24.96
C LEU A 56 6.23 -15.90 23.99
N LEU A 57 5.10 -15.22 23.84
CA LEU A 57 4.01 -15.62 22.95
C LEU A 57 4.44 -15.49 21.47
N ILE A 58 5.12 -14.39 21.16
CA ILE A 58 5.57 -14.07 19.79
C ILE A 58 6.67 -14.99 19.28
N LYS A 59 7.66 -15.34 20.12
CA LYS A 59 8.81 -16.16 19.69
C LYS A 59 8.41 -17.52 19.10
N LYS A 60 7.22 -18.02 19.47
CA LYS A 60 6.66 -19.27 18.94
C LYS A 60 5.82 -19.08 17.68
N LEU A 61 5.31 -17.88 17.44
CA LEU A 61 4.27 -17.62 16.43
C LEU A 61 4.78 -16.83 15.22
N ILE A 62 5.81 -16.00 15.38
CA ILE A 62 6.33 -15.12 14.33
C ILE A 62 7.75 -15.55 13.97
N SER A 63 7.93 -16.05 12.74
CA SER A 63 9.09 -16.85 12.39
C SER A 63 10.30 -16.11 11.82
N ASN A 64 10.25 -14.83 11.45
CA ASN A 64 11.40 -14.09 10.91
C ASN A 64 11.19 -12.57 10.97
N LEU A 65 12.27 -11.80 11.11
CA LEU A 65 12.23 -10.38 11.47
C LEU A 65 13.44 -9.61 10.86
N GLU A 66 13.26 -8.72 9.87
CA GLU A 66 14.34 -7.88 9.28
C GLU A 66 13.81 -6.54 8.77
N VAL A 67 14.34 -5.41 9.28
CA VAL A 67 13.94 -4.04 8.89
C VAL A 67 14.87 -3.40 7.86
N LEU A 68 14.29 -2.58 6.98
CA LEU A 68 14.95 -1.67 6.06
C LEU A 68 15.03 -0.30 6.75
N PRO A 69 16.22 0.19 7.11
CA PRO A 69 16.37 1.41 7.93
C PRO A 69 15.80 2.67 7.26
N GLU A 70 15.65 2.68 5.94
CA GLU A 70 15.28 3.87 5.16
C GLU A 70 13.76 3.97 4.82
N ALA A 71 12.92 3.07 5.34
CA ALA A 71 11.49 3.12 5.07
C ALA A 71 10.84 4.37 5.71
N ASN A 72 9.93 5.03 4.97
CA ASN A 72 9.29 6.27 5.43
C ASN A 72 8.53 6.11 6.75
N ASN A 73 8.03 4.91 7.07
CA ASN A 73 7.34 4.65 8.33
C ASN A 73 8.29 4.64 9.54
N ASN A 74 9.58 4.37 9.35
CA ASN A 74 10.56 4.32 10.44
C ASN A 74 10.82 5.69 11.07
N ARG A 75 10.58 6.78 10.33
CA ARG A 75 10.84 8.14 10.81
C ARG A 75 9.89 8.58 11.92
N TYR A 76 8.75 7.90 12.06
CA TYR A 76 7.74 8.26 13.07
C TYR A 76 8.12 7.75 14.46
N ASP A 77 8.82 6.62 14.54
CA ASP A 77 9.38 6.08 15.77
C ASP A 77 10.67 5.31 15.45
N ILE A 78 11.79 6.02 15.56
CA ILE A 78 13.12 5.50 15.23
C ILE A 78 13.53 4.42 16.23
N GLU A 79 13.14 4.54 17.49
CA GLU A 79 13.48 3.56 18.53
C GLU A 79 12.75 2.25 18.28
N ALA A 80 11.42 2.31 18.04
CA ALA A 80 10.66 1.16 17.60
C ALA A 80 11.28 0.61 16.32
N ALA A 81 11.50 1.40 15.26
CA ALA A 81 12.07 0.88 14.00
C ALA A 81 13.46 0.24 14.16
N THR A 82 14.29 0.72 15.09
CA THR A 82 15.62 0.17 15.37
C THR A 82 15.53 -1.16 16.12
N ASN A 83 14.64 -1.26 17.09
CA ASN A 83 14.52 -2.42 17.97
C ASN A 83 13.50 -3.46 17.47
N PHE A 84 12.59 -3.02 16.62
CA PHE A 84 11.52 -3.81 16.02
C PHE A 84 12.04 -4.41 14.72
N TYR A 85 12.82 -5.47 14.83
CA TYR A 85 13.10 -6.30 13.66
C TYR A 85 11.77 -6.99 13.32
N ALA A 86 11.19 -6.76 12.14
CA ALA A 86 10.05 -7.55 11.67
C ALA A 86 10.10 -7.83 10.18
N LEU A 87 9.45 -8.91 9.74
CA LEU A 87 9.42 -9.34 8.36
C LEU A 87 8.90 -8.20 7.47
N ILE A 88 9.79 -7.52 6.76
CA ILE A 88 9.31 -6.52 5.82
C ILE A 88 8.82 -7.23 4.57
N VAL A 89 7.52 -7.02 4.30
CA VAL A 89 7.03 -7.10 2.94
C VAL A 89 7.21 -5.74 2.33
N VAL A 90 8.22 -5.68 1.48
CA VAL A 90 8.56 -4.49 0.77
C VAL A 90 7.70 -4.48 -0.48
N ALA A 91 7.04 -3.36 -0.73
CA ALA A 91 6.33 -3.17 -1.97
C ALA A 91 7.31 -2.78 -3.07
N VAL A 92 7.25 -3.49 -4.20
CA VAL A 92 7.82 -2.97 -5.44
C VAL A 92 7.12 -1.64 -5.72
N ALA A 93 7.87 -0.62 -6.11
CA ALA A 93 7.30 0.67 -6.53
C ALA A 93 6.60 0.50 -7.89
N ALA A 94 5.50 -0.25 -7.90
CA ALA A 94 4.69 -0.46 -9.07
C ALA A 94 3.56 0.57 -9.06
N THR A 95 3.33 1.15 -10.22
CA THR A 95 2.34 2.21 -10.41
C THR A 95 1.07 1.61 -10.99
N ILE A 96 -0.07 2.11 -10.53
CA ILE A 96 -1.35 1.89 -11.20
C ILE A 96 -1.80 3.18 -11.88
N GLU A 97 -2.51 3.01 -12.99
CA GLU A 97 -2.94 4.08 -13.86
C GLU A 97 -4.21 4.78 -13.32
N PRO A 98 -4.41 6.07 -13.62
CA PRO A 98 -5.54 6.87 -13.12
C PRO A 98 -6.92 6.28 -13.37
N GLU A 99 -7.09 5.49 -14.44
CA GLU A 99 -8.37 4.96 -14.89
C GLU A 99 -9.06 4.13 -13.80
N ILE A 100 -8.29 3.40 -13.00
CA ILE A 100 -8.83 2.60 -11.90
C ILE A 100 -9.44 3.49 -10.82
N PHE A 101 -8.81 4.63 -10.52
CA PHE A 101 -9.36 5.59 -9.56
C PHE A 101 -10.59 6.31 -10.12
N ALA A 102 -10.63 6.54 -11.43
CA ALA A 102 -11.83 7.06 -12.08
C ALA A 102 -12.99 6.05 -12.03
N GLU A 103 -12.72 4.75 -12.17
CA GLU A 103 -13.72 3.69 -11.96
C GLU A 103 -14.18 3.64 -10.49
N LEU A 104 -13.24 3.67 -9.52
CA LEU A 104 -13.55 3.72 -8.08
C LEU A 104 -14.40 4.94 -7.70
N ALA A 105 -14.16 6.09 -8.31
CA ALA A 105 -14.91 7.31 -8.02
C ALA A 105 -16.38 7.23 -8.46
N LYS A 106 -16.69 6.42 -9.49
CA LYS A 106 -18.07 6.21 -9.96
C LYS A 106 -18.94 5.49 -8.92
N THR A 107 -18.35 4.82 -7.94
CA THR A 107 -19.09 4.12 -6.87
C THR A 107 -19.36 5.00 -5.65
N GLY A 108 -19.16 6.31 -5.76
CA GLY A 108 -19.42 7.28 -4.69
C GLY A 108 -18.23 7.51 -3.77
N ASN A 109 -17.07 6.92 -4.05
CA ASN A 109 -15.83 7.22 -3.34
C ASN A 109 -15.25 8.56 -3.83
N GLU A 110 -14.92 9.46 -2.91
CA GLU A 110 -14.27 10.71 -3.28
C GLU A 110 -12.90 10.45 -3.93
N ASN A 111 -12.59 11.18 -5.01
CA ASN A 111 -11.30 11.07 -5.69
C ASN A 111 -10.21 11.86 -4.95
N ILE A 112 -9.88 11.40 -3.73
CA ILE A 112 -8.84 11.97 -2.86
C ILE A 112 -7.49 12.00 -3.58
N GLN A 113 -7.18 10.97 -4.35
CA GLN A 113 -5.94 10.86 -5.11
C GLN A 113 -5.79 12.02 -6.09
N LYS A 114 -6.82 12.30 -6.89
CA LYS A 114 -6.82 13.47 -7.80
C LYS A 114 -6.62 14.78 -7.05
N ALA A 115 -7.28 14.97 -5.91
CA ALA A 115 -7.10 16.19 -5.12
C ALA A 115 -5.65 16.37 -4.63
N GLN A 116 -5.02 15.29 -4.18
CA GLN A 116 -3.61 15.28 -3.76
C GLN A 116 -2.67 15.58 -4.93
N ASP A 117 -2.88 14.95 -6.08
CA ASP A 117 -2.03 15.15 -7.26
C ASP A 117 -2.12 16.58 -7.79
N LEU A 118 -3.32 17.17 -7.80
CA LEU A 118 -3.50 18.58 -8.17
C LEU A 118 -2.83 19.54 -7.19
N SER A 119 -2.91 19.24 -5.89
CA SER A 119 -2.22 20.03 -4.88
C SER A 119 -0.70 19.95 -5.05
N PHE A 120 -0.16 18.76 -5.25
CA PHE A 120 1.28 18.57 -5.47
C PHE A 120 1.74 19.28 -6.75
N TYR A 121 0.99 19.12 -7.85
CA TYR A 121 1.26 19.78 -9.11
C TYR A 121 1.33 21.31 -8.96
N ARG A 122 0.33 21.93 -8.30
CA ARG A 122 0.33 23.38 -8.05
C ARG A 122 1.56 23.84 -7.26
N ASN A 123 1.95 23.07 -6.26
CA ASN A 123 3.14 23.38 -5.45
C ASN A 123 4.44 23.21 -6.24
N ALA A 124 4.56 22.18 -7.09
CA ALA A 124 5.74 21.94 -7.92
C ALA A 124 5.91 23.01 -9.02
N PHE A 125 4.80 23.56 -9.51
CA PHE A 125 4.76 24.61 -10.53
C PHE A 125 4.81 26.03 -9.98
N HIS A 126 5.01 26.20 -8.67
CA HIS A 126 5.11 27.51 -8.08
C HIS A 126 6.33 28.27 -8.64
N GLU A 127 6.11 29.50 -9.13
CA GLU A 127 7.14 30.35 -9.74
C GLU A 127 8.26 30.66 -8.74
N ASP A 128 7.86 31.08 -7.53
CA ASP A 128 8.76 31.25 -6.39
C ASP A 128 9.16 29.88 -5.81
N PRO A 129 10.46 29.48 -5.88
CA PRO A 129 10.93 28.20 -5.36
C PRO A 129 10.72 28.01 -3.86
N ALA A 130 10.72 29.09 -3.06
CA ALA A 130 10.57 29.02 -1.62
C ALA A 130 9.16 28.58 -1.18
N LYS A 131 8.18 28.67 -2.07
CA LYS A 131 6.79 28.25 -1.84
C LYS A 131 6.49 26.84 -2.34
N ARG A 132 7.48 26.16 -2.94
CA ARG A 132 7.34 24.76 -3.34
C ARG A 132 7.33 23.87 -2.09
N PHE A 133 6.70 22.70 -2.21
CA PHE A 133 6.70 21.69 -1.13
C PHE A 133 8.13 21.27 -0.73
N ARG A 134 9.04 21.21 -1.70
CA ARG A 134 10.49 21.16 -1.49
C ARG A 134 11.20 21.90 -2.63
N LEU A 135 12.36 22.49 -2.31
CA LEU A 135 13.14 23.30 -3.26
C LEU A 135 13.54 22.52 -4.52
N ASP A 136 13.87 21.24 -4.35
CA ASP A 136 14.34 20.31 -5.39
C ASP A 136 13.21 19.47 -6.03
N ARG A 137 11.95 19.78 -5.71
CA ARG A 137 10.76 19.09 -6.22
C ARG A 137 9.98 20.03 -7.13
N ASP A 138 10.63 20.43 -8.21
CA ASP A 138 10.08 21.34 -9.20
C ASP A 138 9.15 20.64 -10.20
N ARG A 139 8.68 21.42 -11.19
CA ARG A 139 7.85 20.93 -12.30
C ARG A 139 8.47 19.72 -13.01
N GLU A 140 9.77 19.77 -13.28
CA GLU A 140 10.42 18.74 -14.09
C GLU A 140 10.52 17.44 -13.32
N TYR A 141 10.89 17.53 -12.04
CA TYR A 141 10.81 16.41 -11.11
C TYR A 141 9.42 15.80 -11.09
N PHE A 142 8.37 16.61 -10.93
CA PHE A 142 6.99 16.11 -10.86
C PHE A 142 6.61 15.34 -12.13
N LEU A 143 6.85 15.92 -13.31
CA LEU A 143 6.47 15.28 -14.58
C LEU A 143 7.25 13.97 -14.81
N ARG A 144 8.53 13.90 -14.43
CA ARG A 144 9.34 12.68 -14.59
C ARG A 144 9.00 11.57 -13.60
N THR A 145 8.67 11.93 -12.36
CA THR A 145 8.55 10.94 -11.26
C THR A 145 7.11 10.58 -10.91
N ARG A 146 6.16 11.49 -11.18
CA ARG A 146 4.76 11.33 -10.79
C ARG A 146 3.84 11.15 -11.98
N THR A 147 4.33 11.21 -13.21
CA THR A 147 3.46 11.12 -14.40
C THR A 147 4.04 10.21 -15.48
N ASN A 148 3.19 9.83 -16.44
CA ASN A 148 3.57 9.22 -17.71
C ASN A 148 3.70 10.25 -18.85
N TRP A 149 3.79 11.55 -18.53
CA TRP A 149 3.83 12.61 -19.54
C TRP A 149 4.91 12.34 -20.60
N PHE A 150 6.14 12.11 -20.15
CA PHE A 150 7.28 11.86 -21.02
C PHE A 150 7.33 10.47 -21.66
N ASP A 151 6.39 9.59 -21.32
CA ASP A 151 6.28 8.29 -21.98
C ASP A 151 5.70 8.50 -23.40
N ASN A 152 4.95 9.60 -23.63
CA ASN A 152 4.27 9.90 -24.90
C ASN A 152 4.51 11.32 -25.43
N HIS A 153 5.23 12.17 -24.70
CA HIS A 153 5.48 13.57 -25.06
C HIS A 153 6.96 13.90 -25.01
N SER A 154 7.40 14.77 -25.91
CA SER A 154 8.76 15.29 -25.94
C SER A 154 9.01 16.32 -24.83
N ASP A 155 10.29 16.57 -24.53
CA ASP A 155 10.67 17.64 -23.59
C ASP A 155 10.21 19.03 -24.03
N THR A 156 10.01 19.22 -25.35
CA THR A 156 9.58 20.47 -25.96
C THR A 156 8.07 20.64 -26.05
N ASP A 157 7.30 19.59 -25.78
CA ASP A 157 5.84 19.67 -25.90
C ASP A 157 5.24 20.62 -24.85
N PRO A 158 4.12 21.30 -25.17
CA PRO A 158 3.43 22.16 -24.22
C PRO A 158 3.05 21.37 -22.97
N ARG A 159 3.64 21.74 -21.82
CA ARG A 159 3.34 21.09 -20.55
C ARG A 159 1.87 21.32 -20.18
N PRO A 160 1.23 20.35 -19.50
CA PRO A 160 -0.09 20.56 -18.91
C PRO A 160 -0.02 21.78 -17.98
N LYS A 161 -1.16 22.45 -17.78
CA LYS A 161 -1.31 23.71 -17.05
C LYS A 161 -2.30 23.63 -15.89
N GLY A 162 -3.11 22.57 -15.81
CA GLY A 162 -4.15 22.47 -14.78
C GLY A 162 -4.59 21.06 -14.47
N VAL A 163 -5.91 20.86 -14.48
CA VAL A 163 -6.56 19.63 -13.99
C VAL A 163 -6.30 18.40 -14.86
N GLU A 164 -5.91 18.61 -16.11
CA GLU A 164 -5.56 17.59 -17.09
C GLU A 164 -4.36 16.74 -16.63
N ILE A 165 -3.52 17.25 -15.72
CA ILE A 165 -2.39 16.49 -15.17
C ILE A 165 -2.81 15.17 -14.51
N SER A 166 -4.03 15.14 -13.96
CA SER A 166 -4.57 13.96 -13.28
C SER A 166 -4.75 12.76 -14.22
N ALA A 167 -4.89 12.99 -15.53
CA ALA A 167 -4.94 11.92 -16.54
C ALA A 167 -3.58 11.27 -16.78
N PHE A 168 -2.49 11.93 -16.38
CA PHE A 168 -1.12 11.45 -16.59
C PHE A 168 -0.49 10.90 -15.31
N THR A 169 -1.15 11.03 -14.16
CA THR A 169 -0.50 10.78 -12.86
C THR A 169 -0.31 9.28 -12.59
N LYS A 170 0.91 8.86 -12.28
CA LYS A 170 1.24 7.51 -11.83
C LYS A 170 1.05 7.43 -10.31
N VAL A 171 0.27 6.46 -9.84
CA VAL A 171 0.04 6.29 -8.40
C VAL A 171 0.76 5.03 -7.91
N VAL A 172 1.70 5.21 -6.99
CA VAL A 172 2.40 4.10 -6.35
C VAL A 172 1.57 3.61 -5.17
N VAL A 173 1.21 2.33 -5.17
CA VAL A 173 0.29 1.71 -4.19
C VAL A 173 1.03 0.79 -3.24
N TYR A 174 2.03 1.33 -2.53
CA TYR A 174 2.93 0.56 -1.66
C TYR A 174 2.19 -0.39 -0.71
N ASN A 175 1.24 0.13 0.08
CA ASN A 175 0.56 -0.67 1.10
C ASN A 175 -0.30 -1.79 0.50
N ALA A 176 -0.92 -1.55 -0.66
CA ALA A 176 -1.74 -2.55 -1.32
C ALA A 176 -0.89 -3.66 -1.94
N LEU A 177 0.27 -3.32 -2.50
CA LEU A 177 1.23 -4.30 -2.97
C LEU A 177 1.81 -5.10 -1.78
N ALA A 178 2.11 -4.44 -0.66
CA ALA A 178 2.54 -5.14 0.54
C ALA A 178 1.48 -6.15 1.02
N ALA A 179 0.20 -5.82 0.92
CA ALA A 179 -0.89 -6.74 1.24
C ALA A 179 -0.91 -8.00 0.35
N ILE A 180 -0.64 -7.86 -0.95
CA ILE A 180 -0.50 -9.03 -1.84
C ILE A 180 0.75 -9.84 -1.44
N GLY A 181 1.87 -9.16 -1.18
CA GLY A 181 3.13 -9.82 -0.84
C GLY A 181 3.10 -10.67 0.45
N VAL A 182 2.20 -10.36 1.40
CA VAL A 182 2.00 -11.16 2.63
C VAL A 182 1.00 -12.32 2.48
N SER A 183 0.35 -12.48 1.32
CA SER A 183 -0.81 -13.39 1.15
C SER A 183 -0.52 -14.89 1.23
N GLY A 184 0.76 -15.28 1.38
CA GLY A 184 1.19 -16.68 1.39
C GLY A 184 1.71 -17.14 0.03
N GLU A 185 2.59 -18.15 0.05
CA GLU A 185 3.24 -18.65 -1.18
C GLU A 185 2.25 -19.27 -2.17
N ASP A 186 1.25 -19.98 -1.65
CA ASP A 186 0.17 -20.58 -2.40
C ASP A 186 -0.66 -19.53 -3.14
N SER A 187 -1.06 -18.45 -2.46
CA SER A 187 -1.74 -17.31 -3.06
C SER A 187 -0.86 -16.65 -4.13
N LEU A 188 0.40 -16.37 -3.82
CA LEU A 188 1.32 -15.73 -4.77
C LEU A 188 1.61 -16.61 -6.00
N LYS A 189 1.65 -17.94 -5.85
CA LYS A 189 1.73 -18.89 -6.97
C LYS A 189 0.46 -18.88 -7.81
N ALA A 190 -0.70 -18.95 -7.18
CA ALA A 190 -2.00 -18.95 -7.86
C ALA A 190 -2.22 -17.66 -8.69
N LEU A 191 -1.69 -16.54 -8.19
CA LEU A 191 -1.72 -15.25 -8.87
C LEU A 191 -0.59 -15.07 -9.90
N ASN A 192 0.26 -16.07 -10.12
CA ASN A 192 1.46 -15.99 -10.98
C ASN A 192 2.41 -14.83 -10.61
N VAL A 193 2.44 -14.43 -9.34
CA VAL A 193 3.35 -13.40 -8.82
C VAL A 193 4.74 -13.97 -8.60
N LEU A 194 4.89 -15.26 -8.29
CA LEU A 194 6.20 -15.90 -8.16
C LEU A 194 6.71 -16.38 -9.53
N ASN A 195 7.83 -15.82 -9.97
CA ASN A 195 8.51 -16.19 -11.21
C ASN A 195 9.80 -16.99 -10.91
N ILE A 196 9.62 -18.18 -10.32
CA ILE A 196 10.74 -19.06 -9.98
C ILE A 196 10.87 -20.11 -11.08
N GLN A 197 11.88 -19.96 -11.94
CA GLN A 197 12.20 -20.92 -13.00
C GLN A 197 12.47 -22.32 -12.40
N PRO A 198 11.79 -23.39 -12.84
CA PRO A 198 12.02 -24.76 -12.36
C PRO A 198 13.48 -25.22 -12.54
N ASP A 199 14.16 -24.81 -13.61
CA ASP A 199 15.51 -25.29 -13.91
C ASP A 199 16.62 -24.59 -13.10
N SER A 200 16.29 -23.52 -12.37
CA SER A 200 17.18 -22.94 -11.35
C SER A 200 17.31 -23.84 -10.10
N ILE A 201 16.50 -24.91 -9.99
CA ILE A 201 16.52 -25.88 -8.89
C ILE A 201 17.77 -26.79 -8.97
N ALA A 202 18.43 -26.91 -10.13
CA ALA A 202 19.64 -27.73 -10.29
C ALA A 202 20.90 -27.09 -9.69
N SER A 203 20.91 -25.76 -9.48
CA SER A 203 21.94 -25.11 -8.68
C SER A 203 21.29 -24.62 -7.40
N ASP A 204 21.61 -25.28 -6.29
CA ASP A 204 21.24 -24.88 -4.94
C ASP A 204 22.02 -23.61 -4.54
N SER A 205 21.92 -22.57 -5.37
CA SER A 205 22.64 -21.33 -5.23
C SER A 205 22.17 -20.64 -3.96
N GLU A 206 23.11 -20.03 -3.26
CA GLU A 206 22.83 -19.31 -2.02
C GLU A 206 21.73 -18.25 -2.19
N GLN A 207 21.56 -17.72 -3.41
CA GLN A 207 20.48 -16.81 -3.81
C GLN A 207 19.10 -17.48 -3.81
N VAL A 208 18.95 -18.69 -4.35
CA VAL A 208 17.68 -19.44 -4.32
C VAL A 208 17.35 -19.88 -2.89
N ARG A 209 18.36 -20.30 -2.10
CA ARG A 209 18.16 -20.59 -0.67
C ARG A 209 17.82 -19.33 0.12
N ALA A 210 18.42 -18.18 -0.20
CA ALA A 210 18.09 -16.90 0.41
C ALA A 210 16.66 -16.47 0.05
N LEU A 211 16.22 -16.62 -1.20
CA LEU A 211 14.84 -16.40 -1.61
C LEU A 211 13.86 -17.35 -0.90
N LYS A 212 14.16 -18.65 -0.78
CA LYS A 212 13.30 -19.61 -0.07
C LYS A 212 13.24 -19.36 1.45
N ARG A 213 14.34 -18.89 2.07
CA ARG A 213 14.31 -18.42 3.48
C ARG A 213 13.58 -17.08 3.63
N ARG A 214 13.45 -16.33 2.54
CA ARG A 214 12.79 -15.04 2.43
C ARG A 214 11.48 -15.20 1.63
N HIS A 215 10.43 -15.73 2.25
CA HIS A 215 9.09 -15.27 1.87
C HIS A 215 9.01 -13.77 2.22
N LYS A 216 9.65 -12.93 1.43
CA LYS A 216 9.84 -11.49 1.62
C LYS A 216 9.91 -10.93 0.20
N VAL A 217 8.82 -10.34 -0.27
CA VAL A 217 8.93 -9.43 -1.42
C VAL A 217 9.85 -8.32 -0.94
N VAL A 218 11.01 -8.18 -1.58
CA VAL A 218 12.02 -7.16 -1.26
C VAL A 218 12.06 -6.18 -2.43
N GLY A 219 11.59 -4.97 -2.18
CA GLY A 219 11.53 -3.84 -3.08
C GLY A 219 12.80 -3.05 -2.85
N TYR A 220 13.80 -3.40 -3.63
CA TYR A 220 14.81 -2.43 -3.96
C TYR A 220 14.34 -1.73 -5.24
N GLU A 221 14.51 -0.41 -5.30
CA GLU A 221 15.00 0.14 -6.55
C GLU A 221 16.35 -0.54 -6.77
N ILE A 222 16.39 -1.61 -7.58
CA ILE A 222 17.68 -2.18 -7.96
C ILE A 222 18.28 -1.17 -8.93
N LYS A 223 19.05 -0.23 -8.38
CA LYS A 223 19.83 0.72 -9.15
C LYS A 223 21.06 -0.01 -9.63
N ARG A 224 21.06 -0.40 -10.90
CA ARG A 224 22.29 -0.86 -11.54
C ARG A 224 22.95 0.32 -12.22
N ILE A 225 24.24 0.51 -11.96
CA ILE A 225 25.03 1.46 -12.73
C ILE A 225 25.37 0.79 -14.07
N VAL A 226 24.74 1.25 -15.14
CA VAL A 226 25.07 0.86 -16.52
C VAL A 226 25.66 2.09 -17.20
N ASP A 227 26.91 1.98 -17.64
CA ASP A 227 27.65 3.09 -18.28
C ASP A 227 27.68 4.39 -17.44
N GLY A 228 27.82 4.27 -16.12
CA GLY A 228 27.86 5.41 -15.20
C GLY A 228 26.50 6.06 -14.93
N LYS A 229 25.40 5.50 -15.44
CA LYS A 229 24.03 5.97 -15.16
C LYS A 229 23.30 4.99 -14.27
N GLU A 230 22.59 5.51 -13.26
CA GLU A 230 21.66 4.71 -12.47
C GLU A 230 20.48 4.29 -13.35
N VAL A 231 20.35 2.99 -13.58
CA VAL A 231 19.20 2.38 -14.25
C VAL A 231 18.40 1.63 -13.20
N LEU A 232 17.10 1.93 -13.12
CA LEU A 232 16.14 1.16 -12.34
C LEU A 232 15.92 -0.18 -13.04
N GLU A 233 16.34 -1.29 -12.42
CA GLU A 233 15.92 -2.62 -12.85
C GLU A 233 14.44 -2.80 -12.48
N SER A 234 13.61 -2.94 -13.50
CA SER A 234 12.17 -3.18 -13.40
C SER A 234 11.82 -4.60 -12.93
N GLU A 235 12.82 -5.49 -12.88
CA GLU A 235 12.64 -6.90 -12.57
C GLU A 235 13.28 -7.23 -11.22
N VAL A 236 12.45 -7.59 -10.25
CA VAL A 236 12.92 -8.19 -9.01
C VAL A 236 13.06 -9.70 -9.26
N PRO A 237 14.27 -10.29 -9.16
CA PRO A 237 14.45 -11.72 -9.42
C PRO A 237 13.47 -12.57 -8.60
N GLY A 238 12.75 -13.45 -9.29
CA GLY A 238 11.76 -14.34 -8.67
C GLY A 238 10.35 -13.74 -8.49
N ILE A 239 10.12 -12.47 -8.86
CA ILE A 239 8.82 -11.80 -8.71
C ILE A 239 8.35 -11.22 -10.05
N ASN A 240 7.14 -11.58 -10.44
CA ASN A 240 6.44 -10.97 -11.56
C ASN A 240 5.66 -9.74 -11.07
N VAL A 241 6.29 -8.58 -11.16
CA VAL A 241 5.72 -7.29 -10.74
C VAL A 241 4.45 -6.95 -11.52
N GLU A 242 4.44 -7.25 -12.82
CA GLU A 242 3.28 -7.01 -13.67
C GLU A 242 2.06 -7.82 -13.20
N GLN A 243 2.24 -9.11 -12.89
CA GLN A 243 1.17 -9.96 -12.37
C GLN A 243 0.71 -9.52 -10.98
N MET A 244 1.62 -8.99 -10.16
CA MET A 244 1.27 -8.41 -8.86
C MET A 244 0.36 -7.17 -9.02
N VAL A 245 0.70 -6.29 -9.96
CA VAL A 245 -0.14 -5.15 -10.35
C VAL A 245 -1.47 -5.63 -10.91
N ASN A 246 -1.48 -6.56 -11.87
CA ASN A 246 -2.70 -7.08 -12.48
C ASN A 246 -3.63 -7.72 -11.44
N SER A 247 -3.08 -8.45 -10.47
CA SER A 247 -3.83 -9.02 -9.35
C SER A 247 -4.45 -7.92 -8.50
N LEU A 248 -3.71 -6.86 -8.18
CA LEU A 248 -4.26 -5.71 -7.45
C LEU A 248 -5.41 -5.04 -8.21
N LYS A 249 -5.23 -4.81 -9.53
CA LYS A 249 -6.27 -4.24 -10.39
C LYS A 249 -7.53 -5.13 -10.37
N ALA A 250 -7.35 -6.45 -10.47
CA ALA A 250 -8.45 -7.41 -10.42
C ALA A 250 -9.17 -7.38 -9.07
N PHE A 251 -8.45 -7.32 -7.94
CA PHE A 251 -9.06 -7.22 -6.61
C PHE A 251 -9.83 -5.91 -6.42
N LEU A 252 -9.28 -4.78 -6.88
CA LEU A 252 -9.97 -3.48 -6.83
C LEU A 252 -11.24 -3.49 -7.67
N LYS A 253 -11.20 -4.06 -8.88
CA LYS A 253 -12.41 -4.18 -9.72
C LYS A 253 -13.43 -5.16 -9.12
N GLY A 254 -12.95 -6.29 -8.58
CA GLY A 254 -13.81 -7.27 -7.91
C GLY A 254 -14.50 -6.71 -6.66
N SER A 255 -13.80 -5.91 -5.86
CA SER A 255 -14.38 -5.27 -4.67
C SER A 255 -15.45 -4.22 -5.03
N LEU A 256 -15.33 -3.58 -6.20
CA LEU A 256 -16.36 -2.68 -6.70
C LEU A 256 -17.63 -3.41 -7.12
N ILE A 257 -17.52 -4.64 -7.63
CA ILE A 257 -18.69 -5.45 -8.01
C ILE A 257 -19.41 -5.98 -6.76
N SER A 258 -18.66 -6.32 -5.70
CA SER A 258 -19.23 -6.86 -4.47
C SER A 258 -19.73 -5.79 -3.50
N ALA A 259 -19.36 -4.52 -3.69
CA ALA A 259 -19.92 -3.42 -2.94
C ALA A 259 -21.40 -3.25 -3.33
N PRO A 260 -22.36 -3.37 -2.40
CA PRO A 260 -23.73 -2.99 -2.69
C PRO A 260 -23.69 -1.54 -3.15
N LEU A 261 -24.25 -1.26 -4.34
CA LEU A 261 -24.47 0.10 -4.82
C LEU A 261 -25.21 0.84 -3.70
N LEU A 262 -24.47 1.61 -2.90
CA LEU A 262 -25.04 2.51 -1.91
C LEU A 262 -25.95 3.41 -2.72
N GLY A 263 -27.26 3.18 -2.53
CA GLY A 263 -28.27 3.49 -3.52
C GLY A 263 -28.06 4.86 -4.16
N SER A 264 -28.10 4.88 -5.48
CA SER A 264 -28.65 6.03 -6.17
C SER A 264 -30.00 6.29 -5.52
N LYS A 265 -30.04 7.21 -4.55
CA LYS A 265 -31.29 7.86 -4.18
C LYS A 265 -31.74 8.52 -5.48
N GLU A 266 -32.62 7.85 -6.19
CA GLU A 266 -33.54 8.49 -7.11
C GLU A 266 -34.08 9.69 -6.35
N THR A 267 -33.65 10.87 -6.76
CA THR A 267 -34.16 12.14 -6.27
C THR A 267 -35.48 12.39 -6.99
N ASP A 268 -36.46 11.51 -6.75
CA ASP A 268 -37.84 11.77 -7.08
C ASP A 268 -38.53 12.31 -5.81
N GLY A 269 -38.88 13.60 -5.86
CA GLY A 269 -39.81 14.24 -4.93
C GLY A 269 -39.19 15.21 -3.91
N SER A 270 -39.19 16.50 -4.28
CA SER A 270 -39.11 17.68 -3.38
C SER A 270 -40.16 17.62 -2.23
N PRO A 271 -40.08 18.38 -1.10
CA PRO A 271 -39.70 19.81 -1.04
C PRO A 271 -38.99 20.34 0.23
N GLY A 272 -38.45 21.56 0.12
CA GLY A 272 -38.30 22.51 1.24
C GLY A 272 -36.92 22.56 1.90
N ALA A 273 -36.06 23.50 1.45
CA ALA A 273 -34.89 23.89 2.22
C ALA A 273 -35.33 24.72 3.44
N PRO A 274 -34.91 24.39 4.68
CA PRO A 274 -35.13 25.28 5.81
C PRO A 274 -34.19 26.48 5.72
N GLU A 275 -34.76 27.68 5.80
CA GLU A 275 -34.01 28.93 5.90
C GLU A 275 -33.04 28.90 7.09
N ARG A 276 -31.78 29.26 6.85
CA ARG A 276 -30.81 29.46 7.92
C ARG A 276 -31.07 30.82 8.59
N PRO A 277 -31.08 30.90 9.93
CA PRO A 277 -31.23 32.18 10.62
C PRO A 277 -29.99 33.05 10.38
N ARG A 278 -30.23 34.31 9.99
CA ARG A 278 -29.19 35.34 9.93
C ARG A 278 -28.83 35.74 11.36
N ILE A 279 -27.58 35.50 11.75
CA ILE A 279 -26.98 36.06 12.96
C ILE A 279 -26.60 37.51 12.64
N ARG A 280 -27.08 38.45 13.46
CA ARG A 280 -26.60 39.84 13.51
C ARG A 280 -25.43 39.95 14.46
#